data_AF-A0A0B2P9B3-F1
#
_entry.id   AF-A0A0B2P9B3-F1
#
_cell.length_a   1.000
_cell.length_b   1.000
_cell.length_c   1.000
_cell.angle_alpha   90.00
_cell.angle_beta   90.00
_cell.angle_gamma   90.00
#
_symmetry.space_group_name_H-M   'P 1'
#
loop_
_entity.id
_entity.type
_entity.pdbx_description
1 polymer ?
#
loop_
_entity_poly.entity_id
_entity_poly.type
_entity_poly.pdbx_seq_one_letter_code
_entity_poly.pdbx_strand_id
1 'polypeptide(L)'
;MVVAVTIGVNLNENGSNNDIEDNKKDHVASSIKAVQTLCHPTNYEKECEESLIAGAGNTTDPKELIKIFFNITITKIGDKLKETNILHEIEEEPRAKMALDTCKQLMDLSIGELTRSLDGINEFNLINVDKILMNLKVWLSGAVTYQDTCLDGFENTTSDAGKKMKDLLTIGMHMSSNALAIVTDLADTVNDWNITKSFGRRLLQDSELPSWVDQHRLLNENASPFKRKPNVTVAIDGSGDFKSINEALKQVPEKNRKPFVIYIKEGVYQEYVEVTKKMTHVVFIGEGGKKTRISGNKNFIDGTNTYRTATVGTIDFVFGNALAIFQNCTFVVRKPLENQQCIVTAQGRKEIQQPSGIVIQGGSIVSDPEFYSVRFENKAYLARPWKNYSRTIIMDTYIDDLIDADGYLPWQGLEGPSGMDTCFYAEYHNIGPGSDKSKRVKWAGIWNLNSKAARWFSPSKFFHGTDWIEVTGIPYFPGVPKHHRHKKTILNWQ
;
A
#
# COMPACT_ATOMS: atom_id res chain seq x y z
N MET A 1 -26.08 -1.52 -20.89
CA MET A 1 -26.29 -0.99 -22.25
C MET A 1 -24.93 -1.01 -22.93
N VAL A 2 -24.70 -1.91 -23.89
CA VAL A 2 -23.39 -2.08 -24.55
C VAL A 2 -23.24 -0.95 -25.56
N VAL A 3 -22.30 -0.03 -25.35
CA VAL A 3 -21.92 0.96 -26.35
C VAL A 3 -20.68 0.43 -27.07
N ALA A 4 -20.88 -0.09 -28.28
CA ALA A 4 -19.80 -0.43 -29.18
C ALA A 4 -19.14 0.87 -29.68
N VAL A 5 -17.83 1.00 -29.51
CA VAL A 5 -17.05 2.08 -30.12
C VAL A 5 -16.70 1.65 -31.54
N THR A 6 -17.38 2.22 -32.52
CA THR A 6 -17.00 2.12 -33.94
C THR A 6 -16.07 3.27 -34.31
N ILE A 7 -14.83 2.94 -34.69
CA ILE A 7 -13.88 3.89 -35.26
C ILE A 7 -14.17 3.98 -36.77
N GLY A 8 -14.82 5.07 -37.20
CA GLY A 8 -14.96 5.41 -38.61
C GLY A 8 -13.79 6.28 -39.05
N VAL A 9 -12.99 5.82 -40.01
CA VAL A 9 -12.00 6.65 -40.70
C VAL A 9 -12.70 7.23 -41.92
N ASN A 10 -12.98 8.54 -41.90
CA ASN A 10 -13.58 9.24 -43.03
C ASN A 10 -12.46 9.85 -43.88
N LEU A 11 -12.27 9.34 -45.11
CA LEU A 11 -11.44 9.97 -46.13
C LEU A 11 -12.31 11.01 -46.83
N ASN A 12 -12.09 12.30 -46.56
CA ASN A 12 -12.85 13.36 -47.22
C ASN A 12 -12.02 14.05 -48.31
N GLU A 13 -12.49 13.94 -49.54
CA GLU A 13 -12.13 14.81 -50.67
C GLU A 13 -12.97 16.10 -50.61
N ASN A 14 -12.27 17.24 -50.69
CA ASN A 14 -12.68 18.61 -51.09
C ASN A 14 -14.08 19.17 -50.71
N GLY A 15 -14.07 20.15 -49.79
CA GLY A 15 -14.54 21.53 -50.05
C GLY A 15 -15.70 22.11 -49.24
N SER A 16 -15.44 23.13 -48.39
CA SER A 16 -15.99 24.51 -48.39
C SER A 16 -15.63 25.26 -47.07
N ASN A 17 -15.49 26.59 -47.10
CA ASN A 17 -15.02 27.39 -45.95
C ASN A 17 -16.08 27.64 -44.84
N ASN A 18 -17.33 27.17 -45.00
CA ASN A 18 -18.34 27.21 -43.94
C ASN A 18 -18.28 26.00 -43.00
N ASP A 19 -17.53 24.95 -43.37
CA ASP A 19 -17.42 23.72 -42.60
C ASP A 19 -16.45 23.84 -41.40
N ILE A 20 -15.71 24.95 -41.27
CA ILE A 20 -14.66 25.10 -40.25
C ILE A 20 -15.25 25.43 -38.86
N GLU A 21 -16.36 26.18 -38.79
CA GLU A 21 -17.01 26.51 -37.51
C GLU A 21 -17.87 25.36 -36.98
N ASP A 22 -18.59 24.65 -37.86
CA ASP A 22 -19.40 23.50 -37.46
C ASP A 22 -18.52 22.30 -37.08
N ASN A 23 -17.43 22.02 -37.82
CA ASN A 23 -16.46 21.00 -37.40
C ASN A 23 -15.80 21.36 -36.06
N LYS A 24 -15.55 22.64 -35.76
CA LYS A 24 -15.01 23.06 -34.45
C LYS A 24 -16.02 22.82 -33.32
N LYS A 25 -17.31 23.12 -33.52
CA LYS A 25 -18.35 22.88 -32.51
C LYS A 25 -18.57 21.39 -32.25
N ASP A 26 -18.58 20.57 -33.30
CA ASP A 26 -18.71 19.12 -33.19
C ASP A 26 -17.47 18.48 -32.53
N HIS A 27 -16.27 18.96 -32.86
CA HIS A 27 -15.05 18.52 -32.19
C HIS A 27 -15.03 18.89 -30.70
N VAL A 28 -15.46 20.10 -30.33
CA VAL A 28 -15.58 20.52 -28.93
C VAL A 28 -16.63 19.68 -28.18
N ALA A 29 -17.76 19.37 -28.81
CA ALA A 29 -18.76 18.49 -28.21
C ALA A 29 -18.21 17.06 -28.00
N SER A 30 -17.41 16.56 -28.95
CA SER A 30 -16.78 15.23 -28.86
C SER A 30 -15.72 15.15 -27.75
N SER A 31 -14.90 16.21 -27.56
CA SER A 31 -13.89 16.26 -26.51
C SER A 31 -14.53 16.35 -25.12
N ILE A 32 -15.59 17.16 -24.97
CA ILE A 32 -16.38 17.23 -23.72
C ILE A 32 -16.93 15.85 -23.37
N LYS A 33 -17.50 15.13 -24.33
CA LYS A 33 -18.05 13.79 -24.08
C LYS A 33 -16.98 12.77 -23.70
N ALA A 34 -15.79 12.87 -24.29
CA ALA A 34 -14.65 12.03 -23.93
C ALA A 34 -14.19 12.30 -22.48
N VAL A 35 -14.15 13.58 -22.07
CA VAL A 35 -13.85 13.99 -20.69
C VAL A 35 -14.89 13.45 -19.71
N GLN A 36 -16.19 13.61 -20.00
CA GLN A 36 -17.27 13.09 -19.16
C GLN A 36 -17.15 11.57 -18.99
N THR A 37 -16.87 10.85 -20.08
CA THR A 37 -16.69 9.39 -20.04
C THR A 37 -15.50 8.99 -19.16
N LEU A 38 -14.38 9.72 -19.25
CA LEU A 38 -13.20 9.47 -18.43
C LEU A 38 -13.43 9.78 -16.94
N CYS A 39 -14.20 10.82 -16.64
CA CYS A 39 -14.46 11.29 -15.27
C CYS A 39 -15.63 10.55 -14.59
N HIS A 40 -16.48 9.87 -15.34
CA HIS A 40 -17.62 9.11 -14.81
C HIS A 40 -17.31 8.12 -13.67
N PRO A 41 -16.21 7.33 -13.68
CA PRO A 41 -15.92 6.41 -12.59
C PRO A 41 -15.39 7.07 -11.30
N THR A 42 -15.24 8.40 -11.28
CA THR A 42 -14.55 9.12 -10.20
C THR A 42 -15.48 9.53 -9.05
N ASN A 43 -14.94 9.66 -7.84
CA ASN A 43 -15.70 10.10 -6.67
C ASN A 43 -16.00 11.62 -6.70
N TYR A 44 -15.21 12.39 -7.45
CA TYR A 44 -15.34 13.84 -7.60
C TYR A 44 -15.46 14.21 -9.09
N GLU A 45 -16.55 13.74 -9.72
CA GLU A 45 -16.80 13.84 -11.18
C GLU A 45 -16.75 15.28 -11.68
N LYS A 46 -17.40 16.22 -10.96
CA LYS A 46 -17.41 17.64 -11.35
C LYS A 46 -16.02 18.26 -11.37
N GLU A 47 -15.26 18.07 -10.28
CA GLU A 47 -13.89 18.58 -10.19
C GLU A 47 -12.96 17.93 -11.22
N CYS A 48 -13.21 16.68 -11.59
CA CYS A 48 -12.53 15.99 -12.68
C CYS A 48 -12.81 16.69 -14.03
N GLU A 49 -14.08 16.85 -14.36
CA GLU A 49 -14.52 17.46 -15.62
C GLU A 49 -14.04 18.90 -15.76
N GLU A 50 -14.28 19.73 -14.74
CA GLU A 50 -13.89 21.15 -14.75
C GLU A 50 -12.38 21.32 -14.93
N SER A 51 -11.58 20.48 -14.24
CA SER A 51 -10.12 20.52 -14.37
C SER A 51 -9.67 20.10 -15.76
N LEU A 52 -10.30 19.07 -16.33
CA LEU A 52 -9.86 18.50 -17.60
C LEU A 52 -10.35 19.30 -18.82
N ILE A 53 -11.57 19.83 -18.80
CA ILE A 53 -12.12 20.69 -19.87
C ILE A 53 -11.23 21.92 -20.08
N ALA A 54 -10.69 22.49 -19.00
CA ALA A 54 -9.79 23.63 -19.08
C ALA A 54 -8.46 23.32 -19.79
N GLY A 55 -8.02 22.05 -19.81
CA GLY A 55 -6.71 21.64 -20.33
C GLY A 55 -6.72 20.67 -21.52
N ALA A 56 -7.86 20.04 -21.83
CA ALA A 56 -7.96 18.99 -22.85
C ALA A 56 -7.91 19.52 -24.29
N GLY A 57 -8.27 20.79 -24.51
CA GLY A 57 -8.45 21.33 -25.86
C GLY A 57 -9.45 20.49 -26.66
N ASN A 58 -9.02 19.98 -27.83
CA ASN A 58 -9.86 19.17 -28.72
C ASN A 58 -9.50 17.67 -28.70
N THR A 59 -8.68 17.21 -27.75
CA THR A 59 -8.28 15.79 -27.73
C THR A 59 -9.42 14.90 -27.24
N THR A 60 -9.57 13.75 -27.89
CA THR A 60 -10.48 12.66 -27.50
C THR A 60 -9.71 11.39 -27.15
N ASP A 61 -8.37 11.39 -27.24
CA ASP A 61 -7.53 10.24 -26.93
C ASP A 61 -7.46 10.03 -25.41
N PRO A 62 -7.94 8.88 -24.89
CA PRO A 62 -7.92 8.59 -23.45
C PRO A 62 -6.52 8.64 -22.84
N LYS A 63 -5.48 8.19 -23.57
CA LYS A 63 -4.10 8.21 -23.05
C LYS A 63 -3.62 9.65 -22.85
N GLU A 64 -3.91 10.53 -23.80
CA GLU A 64 -3.53 11.94 -23.70
C GLU A 64 -4.37 12.68 -22.65
N LEU A 65 -5.67 12.39 -22.55
CA LEU A 65 -6.51 12.94 -21.48
C LEU A 65 -6.01 12.56 -20.09
N ILE A 66 -5.61 11.30 -19.87
CA ILE A 66 -5.06 10.87 -18.57
C ILE A 66 -3.72 11.58 -18.28
N LYS A 67 -2.85 11.75 -19.28
CA LYS A 67 -1.59 12.51 -19.08
C LYS A 67 -1.85 13.95 -18.70
N ILE A 68 -2.78 14.61 -19.38
CA ILE A 68 -3.20 15.98 -19.07
C ILE A 68 -3.74 16.04 -17.63
N PHE A 69 -4.61 15.11 -17.26
CA PHE A 69 -5.18 15.02 -15.92
C PHE A 69 -4.08 14.88 -14.84
N PHE A 70 -3.08 14.03 -15.07
CA PHE A 70 -1.98 13.81 -14.14
C PHE A 70 -1.10 15.06 -14.02
N ASN A 71 -0.80 15.72 -15.14
CA ASN A 71 -0.02 16.95 -15.14
C ASN A 71 -0.74 18.09 -14.38
N ILE A 72 -2.05 18.22 -14.57
CA ILE A 72 -2.89 19.17 -13.81
C ILE A 72 -2.87 18.83 -12.32
N THR A 73 -2.98 17.55 -11.97
CA THR A 73 -2.94 17.08 -10.58
C THR A 73 -1.61 17.43 -9.91
N ILE A 74 -0.49 17.12 -10.55
CA ILE A 74 0.87 17.44 -10.07
C ILE A 74 1.03 18.95 -9.87
N THR A 75 0.57 19.76 -10.83
CA THR A 75 0.66 21.23 -10.76
C THR A 75 -0.17 21.78 -9.60
N LYS A 76 -1.43 21.35 -9.45
CA LYS A 76 -2.31 21.79 -8.36
C LYS A 76 -1.72 21.48 -6.98
N ILE A 77 -1.19 20.27 -6.79
CA ILE A 77 -0.54 19.87 -5.52
C ILE A 77 0.74 20.69 -5.30
N GLY A 78 1.57 20.83 -6.33
CA GLY A 78 2.83 21.58 -6.26
C GLY A 78 2.64 23.07 -5.96
N ASP A 79 1.60 23.71 -6.51
CA ASP A 79 1.32 25.12 -6.23
C ASP A 79 0.79 25.32 -4.81
N LYS A 80 -0.12 24.44 -4.35
CA LYS A 80 -0.62 24.48 -2.97
C LYS A 80 0.47 24.21 -1.94
N LEU A 81 1.46 23.40 -2.30
CA LEU A 81 2.64 23.18 -1.47
C LEU A 81 3.48 24.43 -1.24
N LYS A 82 3.58 25.34 -2.22
CA LYS A 82 4.35 26.59 -2.04
C LYS A 82 3.75 27.46 -0.92
N GLU A 83 2.43 27.40 -0.74
CA GLU A 83 1.70 28.12 0.32
C GLU A 83 1.99 27.55 1.72
N THR A 84 2.47 26.30 1.84
CA THR A 84 2.77 25.66 3.14
C THR A 84 3.95 26.30 3.88
N ASN A 85 4.89 26.92 3.17
CA ASN A 85 6.04 27.60 3.80
C ASN A 85 5.55 28.76 4.68
N ILE A 86 4.53 29.50 4.23
CA ILE A 86 3.94 30.60 5.00
C ILE A 86 3.30 30.07 6.27
N LEU A 87 2.56 28.96 6.18
CA LEU A 87 1.97 28.31 7.36
C LEU A 87 3.04 27.86 8.36
N HIS A 88 4.18 27.36 7.88
CA HIS A 88 5.29 26.94 8.72
C HIS A 88 5.97 28.12 9.43
N GLU A 89 6.16 29.25 8.75
CA GLU A 89 6.80 30.45 9.32
C GLU A 89 5.97 31.10 10.43
N ILE A 90 4.65 31.13 10.29
CA ILE A 90 3.73 31.76 11.26
C ILE A 90 3.28 30.83 12.39
N GLU A 91 3.51 29.53 12.27
CA GLU A 91 3.17 28.58 13.32
C GLU A 91 4.08 28.79 14.53
N GLU A 92 3.58 28.53 15.74
CA GLU A 92 4.34 28.63 17.00
C GLU A 92 4.32 27.30 17.76
N GLU A 93 3.26 26.51 17.64
CA GLU A 93 3.11 25.22 18.31
C GLU A 93 4.13 24.20 17.76
N PRO A 94 5.05 23.66 18.59
CA PRO A 94 6.11 22.77 18.11
C PRO A 94 5.61 21.50 17.41
N ARG A 95 4.50 20.92 17.88
CA ARG A 95 3.89 19.73 17.27
C ARG A 95 3.29 20.06 15.90
N ALA A 96 2.60 21.20 15.78
CA ALA A 96 2.08 21.67 14.50
C ALA A 96 3.21 22.00 13.50
N LYS A 97 4.33 22.60 13.95
CA LYS A 97 5.52 22.77 13.10
C LYS A 97 6.06 21.45 12.58
N MET A 98 6.24 20.46 13.46
CA MET A 98 6.69 19.14 13.07
C MET A 98 5.71 18.46 12.10
N ALA A 99 4.40 18.68 12.29
CA ALA A 99 3.37 18.21 11.37
C ALA A 99 3.50 18.86 9.99
N LEU A 100 3.78 20.16 9.93
CA LEU A 100 4.02 20.89 8.68
C LEU A 100 5.28 20.36 7.95
N ASP A 101 6.39 20.13 8.66
CA ASP A 101 7.60 19.52 8.09
C ASP A 101 7.33 18.11 7.54
N THR A 102 6.59 17.32 8.31
CA THR A 102 6.18 15.97 7.92
C THR A 102 5.28 16.01 6.69
N CYS A 103 4.33 16.94 6.66
CA CYS A 103 3.43 17.11 5.54
C CYS A 103 4.19 17.47 4.26
N LYS A 104 5.14 18.41 4.33
CA LYS A 104 5.98 18.79 3.20
C LYS A 104 6.75 17.59 2.62
N GLN A 105 7.37 16.80 3.48
CA GLN A 105 8.05 15.55 3.09
C GLN A 105 7.09 14.57 2.40
N LEU A 106 5.92 14.34 2.99
CA LEU A 106 4.90 13.43 2.46
C LEU A 106 4.34 13.91 1.11
N MET A 107 4.18 15.22 0.93
CA MET A 107 3.70 15.78 -0.32
C MET A 107 4.75 15.69 -1.43
N ASP A 108 6.04 15.86 -1.11
CA ASP A 108 7.15 15.61 -2.03
C ASP A 108 7.25 14.13 -2.43
N LEU A 109 6.81 13.21 -1.57
CA LEU A 109 6.65 11.78 -1.91
C LEU A 109 5.43 11.57 -2.80
N SER A 110 4.29 12.20 -2.47
CA SER A 110 3.05 12.14 -3.26
C SER A 110 3.25 12.63 -4.70
N ILE A 111 3.88 13.79 -4.89
CA ILE A 111 4.27 14.31 -6.21
C ILE A 111 5.20 13.33 -6.93
N GLY A 112 6.13 12.70 -6.19
CA GLY A 112 7.02 11.67 -6.73
C GLY A 112 6.28 10.48 -7.31
N GLU A 113 5.27 9.95 -6.60
CA GLU A 113 4.45 8.84 -7.07
C GLU A 113 3.54 9.23 -8.24
N LEU A 114 2.99 10.45 -8.25
CA LEU A 114 2.22 10.97 -9.38
C LEU A 114 3.08 11.13 -10.64
N THR A 115 4.28 11.69 -10.50
CA THR A 115 5.24 11.84 -11.61
C THR A 115 5.64 10.46 -12.15
N ARG A 116 5.95 9.52 -11.24
CA ARG A 116 6.25 8.13 -11.60
C ARG A 116 5.09 7.46 -12.33
N SER A 117 3.86 7.78 -11.93
CA SER A 117 2.66 7.28 -12.59
C SER A 117 2.49 7.85 -14.01
N LEU A 118 2.79 9.13 -14.20
CA LEU A 118 2.81 9.75 -15.52
C LEU A 118 3.86 9.10 -16.44
N ASP A 119 5.07 8.84 -15.93
CA ASP A 119 6.12 8.14 -16.67
C ASP A 119 5.69 6.72 -17.07
N GLY A 120 5.05 5.98 -16.16
CA GLY A 120 4.51 4.65 -16.44
C GLY A 120 3.47 4.63 -17.57
N ILE A 121 2.65 5.69 -17.69
CA ILE A 121 1.69 5.84 -18.79
C ILE A 121 2.41 6.14 -20.11
N ASN A 122 3.53 6.87 -20.08
CA ASN A 122 4.33 7.11 -21.29
C ASN A 122 4.90 5.80 -21.85
N GLU A 123 5.36 4.91 -20.97
CA GLU A 123 5.89 3.58 -21.31
C GLU A 123 4.82 2.51 -21.62
N PHE A 124 3.53 2.90 -21.59
CA PHE A 124 2.41 1.99 -21.79
C PHE A 124 2.53 1.20 -23.10
N ASN A 125 2.57 -0.12 -22.96
CA ASN A 125 2.57 -1.07 -24.06
C ASN A 125 1.59 -2.22 -23.78
N LEU A 126 1.06 -2.82 -24.84
CA LEU A 126 0.05 -3.89 -24.74
C LEU A 126 0.59 -5.20 -24.15
N ILE A 127 1.91 -5.40 -24.12
CA ILE A 127 2.53 -6.65 -23.63
C ILE A 127 2.57 -6.68 -22.10
N ASN A 128 2.83 -5.53 -21.47
CA ASN A 128 2.99 -5.40 -20.02
C ASN A 128 1.86 -4.59 -19.36
N VAL A 129 0.71 -4.48 -20.02
CA VAL A 129 -0.40 -3.62 -19.61
C VAL A 129 -0.86 -3.89 -18.17
N ASP A 130 -1.06 -5.17 -17.81
CA ASP A 130 -1.54 -5.54 -16.47
C ASP A 130 -0.56 -5.12 -15.38
N LYS A 131 0.75 -5.29 -15.64
CA LYS A 131 1.82 -4.90 -14.71
C LYS A 131 1.91 -3.38 -14.57
N ILE A 132 1.81 -2.66 -15.68
CA ILE A 132 1.84 -1.19 -15.69
C ILE A 132 0.64 -0.67 -14.90
N LEU A 133 -0.56 -1.13 -15.21
CA LEU A 133 -1.78 -0.69 -14.52
C LEU A 133 -1.76 -1.02 -13.03
N MET A 134 -1.24 -2.18 -12.63
CA MET A 134 -1.08 -2.51 -11.22
C MET A 134 -0.08 -1.56 -10.52
N ASN A 135 1.07 -1.29 -11.14
CA ASN A 135 2.05 -0.34 -10.62
C ASN A 135 1.43 1.06 -10.47
N LEU A 136 0.68 1.53 -11.46
CA LEU A 136 -0.03 2.80 -11.41
C LEU A 136 -1.02 2.83 -10.24
N LYS A 137 -1.84 1.78 -10.05
CA LYS A 137 -2.75 1.68 -8.89
C LYS A 137 -1.99 1.76 -7.56
N VAL A 138 -0.83 1.10 -7.45
CA VAL A 138 0.00 1.11 -6.23
C VAL A 138 0.59 2.50 -5.97
N TRP A 139 1.19 3.15 -6.97
CA TRP A 139 1.79 4.47 -6.82
C TRP A 139 0.74 5.54 -6.51
N LEU A 140 -0.40 5.54 -7.21
CA LEU A 140 -1.52 6.45 -6.94
C LEU A 140 -2.12 6.21 -5.55
N SER A 141 -2.27 4.95 -5.13
CA SER A 141 -2.67 4.62 -3.76
C SER A 141 -1.68 5.18 -2.73
N GLY A 142 -0.38 5.13 -3.01
CA GLY A 142 0.66 5.76 -2.21
C GLY A 142 0.50 7.27 -2.14
N ALA A 143 0.27 7.93 -3.27
CA ALA A 143 0.06 9.38 -3.35
C ALA A 143 -1.09 9.86 -2.47
N VAL A 144 -2.24 9.17 -2.51
CA VAL A 144 -3.41 9.43 -1.66
C VAL A 144 -3.07 9.19 -0.18
N THR A 145 -2.39 8.07 0.12
CA THR A 145 -2.00 7.72 1.50
C THR A 145 -1.08 8.77 2.13
N TYR A 146 -0.13 9.32 1.37
CA TYR A 146 0.74 10.37 1.88
C TYR A 146 -0.01 11.67 2.21
N GLN A 147 -1.05 12.00 1.45
CA GLN A 147 -1.92 13.15 1.73
C GLN A 147 -2.73 12.95 3.01
N ASP A 148 -3.30 11.76 3.19
CA ASP A 148 -3.99 11.42 4.43
C ASP A 148 -3.04 11.43 5.64
N THR A 149 -1.86 10.83 5.50
CA THR A 149 -0.85 10.77 6.57
C THR A 149 -0.36 12.18 6.96
N CYS A 150 -0.30 13.11 6.00
CA CYS A 150 0.00 14.51 6.30
C CYS A 150 -1.04 15.09 7.28
N LEU A 151 -2.33 14.88 7.00
CA LEU A 151 -3.42 15.41 7.83
C LEU A 151 -3.50 14.71 9.20
N ASP A 152 -3.28 13.40 9.24
CA ASP A 152 -3.19 12.64 10.49
C ASP A 152 -2.02 13.16 11.38
N GLY A 153 -1.00 13.77 10.78
CA GLY A 153 0.11 14.41 11.50
C GLY A 153 -0.29 15.58 12.39
N PHE A 154 -1.48 16.16 12.20
CA PHE A 154 -2.03 17.26 13.01
C PHE A 154 -2.97 16.76 14.13
N GLU A 155 -3.05 15.46 14.36
CA GLU A 155 -3.80 14.94 15.52
C GLU A 155 -3.22 15.48 16.84
N ASN A 156 -4.11 15.92 17.73
CA ASN A 156 -3.78 16.56 19.01
C ASN A 156 -2.91 17.83 18.89
N THR A 157 -3.02 18.57 17.78
CA THR A 157 -2.59 19.97 17.74
C THR A 157 -3.72 20.89 18.18
N THR A 158 -3.37 22.06 18.72
CA THR A 158 -4.32 23.08 19.17
C THR A 158 -4.47 24.23 18.18
N SER A 159 -3.49 24.44 17.31
CA SER A 159 -3.49 25.50 16.30
C SER A 159 -4.43 25.20 15.12
N ASP A 160 -4.77 26.24 14.36
CA ASP A 160 -5.56 26.12 13.12
C ASP A 160 -4.76 25.50 11.95
N ALA A 161 -3.48 25.16 12.11
CA ALA A 161 -2.64 24.69 11.01
C ALA A 161 -3.18 23.41 10.36
N GLY A 162 -3.71 22.47 11.15
CA GLY A 162 -4.31 21.25 10.60
C GLY A 162 -5.52 21.54 9.71
N LYS A 163 -6.38 22.48 10.12
CA LYS A 163 -7.55 22.91 9.34
C LYS A 163 -7.12 23.61 8.05
N LYS A 164 -6.19 24.57 8.14
CA LYS A 164 -5.64 25.28 6.98
C LYS A 164 -4.97 24.32 6.00
N MET A 165 -4.20 23.34 6.51
CA MET A 165 -3.57 22.33 5.67
C MET A 165 -4.59 21.45 4.98
N LYS A 166 -5.65 21.04 5.68
CA LYS A 166 -6.77 20.29 5.09
C LYS A 166 -7.42 21.10 3.95
N ASP A 167 -7.72 22.37 4.17
CA ASP A 167 -8.33 23.24 3.17
C ASP A 167 -7.41 23.40 1.94
N LEU A 168 -6.10 23.56 2.16
CA LEU A 168 -5.10 23.64 1.08
C LEU A 168 -5.01 22.35 0.25
N LEU A 169 -5.05 21.19 0.90
CA LEU A 169 -4.84 19.90 0.24
C LEU A 169 -6.10 19.28 -0.36
N THR A 170 -7.29 19.71 0.05
CA THR A 170 -8.57 19.10 -0.33
C THR A 170 -8.69 18.89 -1.85
N ILE A 171 -8.41 19.93 -2.65
CA ILE A 171 -8.46 19.82 -4.12
C ILE A 171 -7.42 18.82 -4.65
N GLY A 172 -6.20 18.85 -4.12
CA GLY A 172 -5.15 17.89 -4.51
C GLY A 172 -5.51 16.44 -4.17
N MET A 173 -6.18 16.23 -3.04
CA MET A 173 -6.70 14.93 -2.61
C MET A 173 -7.81 14.43 -3.51
N HIS A 174 -8.79 15.28 -3.86
CA HIS A 174 -9.86 14.93 -4.80
C HIS A 174 -9.28 14.52 -6.15
N MET A 175 -8.31 15.30 -6.67
CA MET A 175 -7.63 15.00 -7.93
C MET A 175 -6.84 13.68 -7.88
N SER A 176 -6.17 13.38 -6.76
CA SER A 176 -5.41 12.13 -6.59
C SER A 176 -6.35 10.91 -6.49
N SER A 177 -7.49 11.05 -5.81
CA SER A 177 -8.55 10.03 -5.76
C SER A 177 -9.14 9.78 -7.15
N ASN A 178 -9.46 10.85 -7.89
CA ASN A 178 -9.94 10.75 -9.26
C ASN A 178 -8.92 10.05 -10.19
N ALA A 179 -7.62 10.36 -10.06
CA ALA A 179 -6.57 9.69 -10.82
C ALA A 179 -6.55 8.17 -10.56
N LEU A 180 -6.66 7.78 -9.28
CA LEU A 180 -6.72 6.37 -8.87
C LEU A 180 -7.98 5.68 -9.43
N ALA A 181 -9.13 6.35 -9.41
CA ALA A 181 -10.39 5.83 -9.95
C ALA A 181 -10.33 5.62 -11.47
N ILE A 182 -9.80 6.60 -12.21
CA ILE A 182 -9.61 6.52 -13.68
C ILE A 182 -8.73 5.31 -14.05
N VAL A 183 -7.58 5.15 -13.37
CA VAL A 183 -6.67 4.01 -13.63
C VAL A 183 -7.32 2.69 -13.21
N THR A 184 -8.16 2.71 -12.17
CA THR A 184 -8.89 1.53 -11.72
C THR A 184 -9.87 1.04 -12.77
N ASP A 185 -10.71 1.93 -13.28
CA ASP A 185 -11.69 1.64 -14.33
C ASP A 185 -11.01 1.19 -15.65
N LEU A 186 -9.90 1.82 -16.02
CA LEU A 186 -9.11 1.41 -17.17
C LEU A 186 -8.60 -0.03 -17.04
N ALA A 187 -8.12 -0.42 -15.86
CA ALA A 187 -7.67 -1.78 -15.60
C ALA A 187 -8.81 -2.80 -15.62
N ASP A 188 -9.97 -2.43 -15.10
CA ASP A 188 -11.14 -3.30 -15.08
C ASP A 188 -11.66 -3.52 -16.51
N THR A 189 -11.68 -2.47 -17.34
CA THR A 189 -12.01 -2.55 -18.78
C THR A 189 -11.05 -3.46 -19.55
N VAL A 190 -9.74 -3.35 -19.31
CA VAL A 190 -8.74 -4.23 -19.95
C VAL A 190 -8.92 -5.69 -19.53
N ASN A 191 -9.20 -5.94 -18.25
CA ASN A 191 -9.48 -7.28 -17.75
C ASN A 191 -10.71 -7.90 -18.42
N ASP A 192 -11.80 -7.14 -18.58
CA ASP A 192 -13.02 -7.59 -19.27
C ASP A 192 -12.78 -7.90 -20.75
N TRP A 193 -11.91 -7.15 -21.43
CA TRP A 193 -11.49 -7.43 -22.80
C TRP A 193 -10.66 -8.71 -22.93
N ASN A 194 -9.77 -8.98 -21.97
CA ASN A 194 -9.02 -10.24 -21.92
C ASN A 194 -9.96 -11.44 -21.71
N ILE A 195 -10.97 -11.28 -20.86
CA ILE A 195 -12.01 -12.28 -20.62
C ILE A 195 -12.86 -12.53 -21.88
N THR A 196 -13.31 -11.48 -22.57
CA THR A 196 -14.11 -11.61 -23.81
C THR A 196 -13.31 -12.21 -24.97
N LYS A 197 -12.01 -11.94 -25.10
CA LYS A 197 -11.12 -12.67 -26.04
C LYS A 197 -10.97 -14.14 -25.66
N SER A 198 -10.98 -14.48 -24.37
CA SER A 198 -10.90 -15.86 -23.89
C SER A 198 -12.17 -16.67 -24.20
N PHE A 199 -13.35 -16.03 -24.31
CA PHE A 199 -14.58 -16.71 -24.74
C PHE A 199 -14.63 -17.03 -26.24
N GLY A 200 -13.72 -16.47 -27.06
CA GLY A 200 -13.53 -16.83 -28.46
C GLY A 200 -12.44 -17.89 -28.72
N ARG A 201 -11.68 -18.29 -27.69
CA ARG A 201 -10.66 -19.35 -27.77
C ARG A 201 -10.70 -20.22 -26.52
N ARG A 202 -11.27 -21.41 -26.66
CA ARG A 202 -11.16 -22.50 -25.69
C ARG A 202 -9.72 -23.05 -25.73
N LEU A 203 -8.81 -22.38 -25.03
CA LEU A 203 -7.47 -22.89 -24.75
C LEU A 203 -7.44 -23.32 -23.28
N LEU A 204 -7.57 -24.64 -23.09
CA LEU A 204 -7.00 -25.32 -21.93
C LEU A 204 -5.50 -25.02 -21.95
N GLN A 205 -5.07 -24.05 -21.16
CA GLN A 205 -3.65 -23.88 -20.87
C GLN A 205 -3.44 -24.37 -19.45
N ASP A 206 -3.21 -25.69 -19.36
CA ASP A 206 -2.28 -26.21 -18.37
C ASP A 206 -0.96 -25.48 -18.62
N SER A 207 -0.69 -24.44 -17.83
CA SER A 207 0.64 -23.86 -17.75
C SER A 207 1.52 -24.88 -17.04
N GLU A 208 2.00 -25.87 -17.80
CA GLU A 208 3.18 -26.64 -17.45
C GLU A 208 4.32 -25.65 -17.22
N LEU A 209 4.79 -25.60 -15.98
CA LEU A 209 5.97 -24.82 -15.61
C LEU A 209 7.16 -25.36 -16.42
N PRO A 210 8.06 -24.48 -16.93
CA PRO A 210 9.26 -24.92 -17.63
C PRO A 210 10.05 -25.93 -16.79
N SER A 211 10.65 -26.94 -17.41
CA SER A 211 11.37 -28.03 -16.74
C SER A 211 12.58 -27.62 -15.88
N TRP A 212 12.95 -26.34 -15.88
CA TRP A 212 13.97 -25.75 -15.01
C TRP A 212 13.37 -25.05 -13.77
N VAL A 213 12.04 -24.97 -13.66
CA VAL A 213 11.32 -24.51 -12.48
C VAL A 213 11.11 -25.71 -11.57
N ASP A 214 12.07 -25.94 -10.68
CA ASP A 214 11.93 -26.93 -9.61
C ASP A 214 10.76 -26.56 -8.70
N GLN A 215 9.67 -27.32 -8.79
CA GLN A 215 8.50 -27.22 -7.90
C GLN A 215 8.80 -27.65 -6.45
N HIS A 216 10.05 -28.01 -6.16
CA HIS A 216 10.54 -28.41 -4.85
C HIS A 216 11.83 -27.69 -4.47
N ARG A 217 11.86 -26.35 -4.52
CA ARG A 217 12.79 -25.64 -3.62
C ARG A 217 12.16 -25.58 -2.24
N LEU A 218 12.33 -26.68 -1.49
CA LEU A 218 12.21 -26.71 -0.04
C LEU A 218 12.92 -25.46 0.51
N LEU A 219 12.30 -24.81 1.50
CA LEU A 219 12.89 -23.69 2.21
C LEU A 219 14.21 -24.20 2.78
N ASN A 220 15.31 -23.86 2.13
CA ASN A 220 16.59 -24.41 2.53
C ASN A 220 17.05 -23.61 3.75
N GLU A 221 16.69 -24.06 4.97
CA GLU A 221 17.14 -23.48 6.24
C GLU A 221 18.68 -23.33 6.31
N ASN A 222 19.40 -24.14 5.53
CA ASN A 222 20.87 -24.15 5.46
C ASN A 222 21.47 -23.27 4.36
N ALA A 223 20.66 -22.60 3.53
CA ALA A 223 21.18 -21.58 2.64
C ALA A 223 21.40 -20.29 3.44
N SER A 224 22.63 -20.04 3.89
CA SER A 224 23.04 -18.72 4.41
C SER A 224 22.50 -17.64 3.45
N PRO A 225 21.51 -16.82 3.85
CA PRO A 225 20.69 -16.11 2.86
C PRO A 225 21.47 -15.03 2.08
N PHE A 226 22.68 -14.69 2.51
CA PHE A 226 23.44 -13.62 1.90
C PHE A 226 24.96 -13.88 1.94
N LYS A 227 25.46 -14.76 1.06
CA LYS A 227 26.88 -14.72 0.65
C LYS A 227 27.16 -13.56 -0.35
N ARG A 228 26.55 -12.39 -0.15
CA ARG A 228 26.92 -11.19 -0.93
C ARG A 228 28.07 -10.50 -0.23
N LYS A 229 29.14 -10.21 -0.97
CA LYS A 229 30.25 -9.41 -0.46
C LYS A 229 29.69 -8.05 -0.01
N PRO A 230 29.89 -7.62 1.24
CA PRO A 230 29.43 -6.32 1.70
C PRO A 230 30.15 -5.20 0.94
N ASN A 231 29.43 -4.11 0.67
CA ASN A 231 30.01 -2.89 0.14
C ASN A 231 30.71 -2.11 1.24
N VAL A 232 30.08 -2.04 2.42
CA VAL A 232 30.59 -1.37 3.62
C VAL A 232 30.18 -2.17 4.86
N THR A 233 31.00 -2.08 5.90
CA THR A 233 30.79 -2.71 7.20
C THR A 233 30.64 -1.66 8.29
N VAL A 234 29.62 -1.82 9.13
CA VAL A 234 29.37 -1.00 10.32
C VAL A 234 29.73 -1.82 11.55
N ALA A 235 30.55 -1.27 12.42
CA ALA A 235 30.93 -1.89 13.68
C ALA A 235 31.19 -0.83 14.76
N ILE A 236 30.42 -0.89 15.85
CA ILE A 236 30.52 0.09 16.94
C ILE A 236 31.88 0.04 17.68
N ASP A 237 32.54 -1.13 17.65
CA ASP A 237 33.87 -1.35 18.22
C ASP A 237 35.02 -0.77 17.36
N GLY A 238 34.71 -0.25 16.16
CA GLY A 238 35.69 0.28 15.21
C GLY A 238 36.37 -0.76 14.32
N SER A 239 35.94 -2.04 14.35
CA SER A 239 36.46 -3.10 13.50
C SER A 239 35.84 -3.15 12.09
N GLY A 240 35.08 -2.12 11.71
CA GLY A 240 34.40 -1.96 10.42
C GLY A 240 34.80 -0.64 9.76
N ASP A 241 34.22 -0.35 8.59
CA ASP A 241 34.48 0.88 7.84
C ASP A 241 33.88 2.12 8.52
N PHE A 242 32.73 1.95 9.19
CA PHE A 242 32.02 3.01 9.90
C PHE A 242 31.57 2.57 11.30
N LYS A 243 31.37 3.53 12.20
CA LYS A 243 30.84 3.26 13.56
C LYS A 243 29.33 3.41 13.64
N SER A 244 28.70 4.07 12.67
CA SER A 244 27.26 4.28 12.60
C SER A 244 26.66 3.88 11.25
N ILE A 245 25.39 3.50 11.27
CA ILE A 245 24.63 3.14 10.08
C ILE A 245 24.37 4.39 9.22
N ASN A 246 24.13 5.54 9.86
CA ASN A 246 23.94 6.81 9.16
C ASN A 246 25.19 7.26 8.37
N GLU A 247 26.40 6.97 8.85
CA GLU A 247 27.63 7.21 8.07
C GLU A 247 27.73 6.27 6.86
N ALA A 248 27.40 4.99 7.04
CA ALA A 248 27.43 4.02 5.96
C ALA A 248 26.39 4.35 4.87
N LEU A 249 25.22 4.88 5.23
CA LEU A 249 24.21 5.32 4.27
C LEU A 249 24.68 6.46 3.35
N LYS A 250 25.59 7.32 3.82
CA LYS A 250 26.16 8.39 2.99
C LYS A 250 27.02 7.86 1.83
N GLN A 251 27.44 6.60 1.89
CA GLN A 251 28.20 5.94 0.83
C GLN A 251 27.31 5.34 -0.26
N VAL A 252 25.99 5.30 -0.07
CA VAL A 252 25.06 4.78 -1.07
C VAL A 252 25.05 5.74 -2.27
N PRO A 253 25.39 5.29 -3.49
CA PRO A 253 25.34 6.16 -4.66
C PRO A 253 23.92 6.65 -4.95
N GLU A 254 23.77 7.89 -5.41
CA GLU A 254 22.47 8.39 -5.84
C GLU A 254 21.96 7.59 -7.05
N LYS A 255 20.64 7.29 -7.07
CA LYS A 255 19.98 6.52 -8.15
C LYS A 255 20.64 5.15 -8.41
N ASN A 256 21.22 4.56 -7.37
CA ASN A 256 21.88 3.28 -7.42
C ASN A 256 20.96 2.18 -7.99
N ARG A 257 21.45 1.42 -8.98
CA ARG A 257 20.70 0.35 -9.68
C ARG A 257 21.11 -1.06 -9.26
N LYS A 258 22.10 -1.19 -8.37
CA LYS A 258 22.61 -2.49 -7.89
C LYS A 258 22.46 -2.57 -6.37
N PRO A 259 22.28 -3.76 -5.79
CA PRO A 259 22.24 -3.89 -4.33
C PRO A 259 23.49 -3.28 -3.67
N PHE A 260 23.29 -2.33 -2.75
CA PHE A 260 24.34 -1.78 -1.88
C PHE A 260 24.20 -2.39 -0.49
N VAL A 261 25.09 -3.31 -0.16
CA VAL A 261 25.03 -4.14 1.04
C VAL A 261 25.81 -3.48 2.18
N ILE A 262 25.08 -3.09 3.23
CA ILE A 262 25.63 -2.61 4.50
C ILE A 262 25.57 -3.77 5.50
N TYR A 263 26.74 -4.29 5.87
CA TYR A 263 26.87 -5.33 6.88
C TYR A 263 27.04 -4.70 8.25
N ILE A 264 26.22 -5.07 9.22
CA ILE A 264 26.15 -4.43 10.54
C ILE A 264 26.51 -5.47 11.59
N LYS A 265 27.69 -5.33 12.20
CA LYS A 265 28.17 -6.24 13.24
C LYS A 265 27.30 -6.17 14.50
N GLU A 266 27.46 -7.15 15.38
CA GLU A 266 26.78 -7.19 16.67
C GLU A 266 26.98 -5.90 17.47
N GLY A 267 25.94 -5.50 18.19
CA GLY A 267 25.92 -4.24 18.90
C GLY A 267 24.51 -3.65 19.01
N VAL A 268 24.39 -2.70 19.94
CA VAL A 268 23.19 -1.88 20.10
C VAL A 268 23.49 -0.49 19.54
N TYR A 269 22.94 -0.21 18.37
CA TYR A 269 23.11 1.05 17.65
C TYR A 269 21.98 1.99 18.06
N GLN A 270 22.28 2.95 18.94
CA GLN A 270 21.33 3.97 19.40
C GLN A 270 21.31 5.14 18.40
N GLU A 271 20.62 4.95 17.29
CA GLU A 271 20.48 5.94 16.23
C GLU A 271 19.14 5.83 15.51
N TYR A 272 18.67 6.95 14.96
CA TYR A 272 17.50 6.97 14.08
C TYR A 272 17.99 6.91 12.63
N VAL A 273 17.64 5.85 11.92
CA VAL A 273 18.09 5.59 10.55
C VAL A 273 16.96 5.91 9.57
N GLU A 274 17.23 6.78 8.59
CA GLU A 274 16.28 7.14 7.54
C GLU A 274 16.85 6.80 6.16
N VAL A 275 16.20 5.88 5.44
CA VAL A 275 16.55 5.55 4.05
C VAL A 275 15.64 6.36 3.12
N THR A 276 16.19 7.41 2.54
CA THR A 276 15.43 8.34 1.68
C THR A 276 15.18 7.76 0.28
N LYS A 277 14.21 8.32 -0.47
CA LYS A 277 13.91 7.93 -1.85
C LYS A 277 15.09 8.00 -2.84
N LYS A 278 16.15 8.75 -2.48
CA LYS A 278 17.37 8.88 -3.30
C LYS A 278 18.30 7.67 -3.16
N MET A 279 18.18 6.93 -2.06
CA MET A 279 19.01 5.76 -1.70
C MET A 279 18.30 4.48 -2.13
N THR A 280 18.45 4.10 -3.39
CA THR A 280 17.79 2.91 -3.96
C THR A 280 18.64 1.65 -3.81
N HIS A 281 17.98 0.49 -3.70
CA HIS A 281 18.60 -0.84 -3.60
C HIS A 281 19.54 -1.04 -2.38
N VAL A 282 19.23 -0.41 -1.25
CA VAL A 282 19.99 -0.62 0.01
C VAL A 282 19.58 -1.95 0.64
N VAL A 283 20.56 -2.71 1.15
CA VAL A 283 20.35 -3.97 1.87
C VAL A 283 21.11 -3.92 3.20
N PHE A 284 20.40 -4.06 4.32
CA PHE A 284 21.01 -4.21 5.65
C PHE A 284 21.09 -5.67 6.03
N ILE A 285 22.25 -6.11 6.52
CA ILE A 285 22.47 -7.48 6.99
C ILE A 285 23.15 -7.40 8.36
N GLY A 286 22.44 -7.85 9.39
CA GLY A 286 23.00 -7.99 10.75
C GLY A 286 23.61 -9.37 11.01
N GLU A 287 24.40 -9.49 12.07
CA GLU A 287 24.95 -10.77 12.57
C GLU A 287 23.91 -11.68 13.27
N GLY A 288 22.69 -11.17 13.42
CA GLY A 288 21.52 -11.92 13.88
C GLY A 288 20.50 -11.04 14.57
N GLY A 289 19.21 -11.42 14.51
CA GLY A 289 18.11 -10.61 15.06
C GLY A 289 18.19 -10.33 16.56
N LYS A 290 18.95 -11.12 17.33
CA LYS A 290 19.22 -10.89 18.76
C LYS A 290 20.55 -10.16 19.03
N LYS A 291 21.45 -10.09 18.05
CA LYS A 291 22.83 -9.57 18.20
C LYS A 291 22.98 -8.14 17.69
N THR A 292 22.39 -7.85 16.54
CA THR A 292 22.43 -6.53 15.91
C THR A 292 21.10 -5.84 16.14
N ARG A 293 21.09 -4.78 16.96
CA ARG A 293 19.87 -4.07 17.34
C ARG A 293 20.01 -2.58 17.05
N ILE A 294 19.11 -2.04 16.25
CA ILE A 294 18.93 -0.59 16.07
C ILE A 294 17.86 -0.15 17.07
N SER A 295 18.13 0.88 17.87
CA SER A 295 17.25 1.28 18.97
C SER A 295 17.06 2.79 19.03
N GLY A 296 15.85 3.20 19.38
CA GLY A 296 15.48 4.58 19.65
C GLY A 296 14.18 4.62 20.48
N ASN A 297 13.86 5.78 21.01
CA ASN A 297 12.75 5.99 21.96
C ASN A 297 11.79 7.14 21.57
N LYS A 298 11.82 7.62 20.32
CA LYS A 298 10.86 8.62 19.83
C LYS A 298 9.44 8.07 19.91
N ASN A 299 8.53 8.82 20.51
CA ASN A 299 7.13 8.43 20.67
C ASN A 299 6.19 9.65 20.63
N PHE A 300 4.91 9.37 20.42
CA PHE A 300 3.86 10.38 20.29
C PHE A 300 3.61 11.19 21.56
N ILE A 301 3.64 10.53 22.71
CA ILE A 301 3.37 11.17 24.01
C ILE A 301 4.40 12.26 24.29
N ASP A 302 5.67 12.00 23.97
CA ASP A 302 6.78 12.95 24.11
C ASP A 302 6.82 14.03 23.01
N GLY A 303 5.79 14.11 22.16
CA GLY A 303 5.62 15.18 21.17
C GLY A 303 6.16 14.88 19.77
N THR A 304 6.61 13.65 19.48
CA THR A 304 7.01 13.26 18.13
C THR A 304 5.84 12.68 17.34
N ASN A 305 5.48 13.27 16.20
CA ASN A 305 4.37 12.77 15.38
C ASN A 305 4.56 11.30 14.99
N THR A 306 3.49 10.52 14.95
CA THR A 306 3.52 9.05 14.74
C THR A 306 4.34 8.62 13.52
N TYR A 307 4.25 9.36 12.40
CA TYR A 307 5.05 9.12 11.20
C TYR A 307 6.58 9.13 11.43
N ARG A 308 7.05 9.91 12.42
CA ARG A 308 8.47 10.03 12.78
C ARG A 308 8.90 9.10 13.92
N THR A 309 8.04 8.16 14.31
CA THR A 309 8.31 7.15 15.34
C THR A 309 8.52 5.77 14.70
N ALA A 310 9.22 4.87 15.39
CA ALA A 310 9.34 3.47 14.96
C ALA A 310 8.21 2.64 15.56
N THR A 311 7.69 1.66 14.81
CA THR A 311 6.57 0.83 15.27
C THR A 311 7.06 -0.30 16.18
N VAL A 312 6.91 -0.11 17.49
CA VAL A 312 6.89 -1.18 18.50
C VAL A 312 5.73 -0.89 19.43
N GLY A 313 4.74 -1.78 19.51
CA GLY A 313 3.53 -1.50 20.28
C GLY A 313 2.75 -2.74 20.68
N THR A 314 1.77 -2.54 21.55
CA THR A 314 0.76 -3.53 21.97
C THR A 314 -0.59 -3.28 21.29
N ILE A 315 -0.89 -2.01 21.00
CA ILE A 315 -2.07 -1.53 20.30
C ILE A 315 -1.67 -1.27 18.85
N ASP A 316 -2.43 -1.82 17.90
CA ASP A 316 -2.26 -1.58 16.46
C ASP A 316 -0.83 -1.83 15.96
N PHE A 317 -0.18 -2.88 16.47
CA PHE A 317 1.26 -3.05 16.25
C PHE A 317 1.64 -3.45 14.82
N VAL A 318 0.65 -3.78 13.98
CA VAL A 318 0.76 -3.85 12.52
C VAL A 318 -0.28 -2.91 11.89
N PHE A 319 0.13 -1.72 11.48
CA PHE A 319 -0.78 -0.71 10.94
C PHE A 319 -0.24 -0.08 9.65
N GLY A 320 -1.10 0.68 8.96
CA GLY A 320 -0.76 1.39 7.73
C GLY A 320 -1.62 1.00 6.54
N ASN A 321 -1.28 1.54 5.37
CA ASN A 321 -2.01 1.32 4.13
C ASN A 321 -1.14 0.71 3.01
N ALA A 322 -0.11 -0.05 3.39
CA ALA A 322 0.70 -0.79 2.44
C ALA A 322 -0.10 -1.97 1.84
N LEU A 323 0.41 -2.49 0.72
CA LEU A 323 0.13 -3.85 0.31
C LEU A 323 1.19 -4.73 0.99
N ALA A 324 0.79 -5.44 2.05
CA ALA A 324 1.71 -6.16 2.92
C ALA A 324 1.28 -7.62 3.10
N ILE A 325 2.23 -8.53 2.95
CA ILE A 325 2.04 -9.96 3.28
C ILE A 325 3.11 -10.37 4.27
N PHE A 326 2.67 -10.95 5.38
CA PHE A 326 3.52 -11.54 6.39
C PHE A 326 3.42 -13.05 6.28
N GLN A 327 4.49 -13.70 5.82
CA GLN A 327 4.57 -15.15 5.70
C GLN A 327 5.39 -15.74 6.83
N ASN A 328 4.86 -16.80 7.45
CA ASN A 328 5.57 -17.58 8.47
C ASN A 328 6.15 -16.71 9.61
N CYS A 329 5.39 -15.69 10.03
CA CYS A 329 5.77 -14.78 11.10
C CYS A 329 5.12 -15.19 12.42
N THR A 330 5.80 -14.92 13.53
CA THR A 330 5.23 -15.02 14.88
C THR A 330 4.86 -13.62 15.37
N PHE A 331 3.57 -13.36 15.51
CA PHE A 331 3.03 -12.14 16.10
C PHE A 331 2.84 -12.37 17.60
N VAL A 332 3.63 -11.67 18.41
CA VAL A 332 3.62 -11.82 19.86
C VAL A 332 2.85 -10.66 20.49
N VAL A 333 1.69 -10.94 21.07
CA VAL A 333 0.89 -9.96 21.81
C VAL A 333 1.45 -9.82 23.22
N ARG A 334 1.82 -8.59 23.59
CA ARG A 334 2.45 -8.28 24.88
C ARG A 334 1.47 -7.58 25.80
N LYS A 335 1.75 -7.63 27.11
CA LYS A 335 0.93 -7.01 28.15
C LYS A 335 0.80 -5.50 27.91
N PRO A 336 -0.42 -4.98 27.70
CA PRO A 336 -0.61 -3.55 27.51
C PRO A 336 -0.65 -2.85 28.89
N LEU A 337 -0.82 -1.53 28.90
CA LEU A 337 -1.12 -0.81 30.14
C LEU A 337 -2.54 -1.15 30.63
N GLU A 338 -2.85 -0.76 31.87
CA GLU A 338 -4.19 -0.95 32.43
C GLU A 338 -5.27 -0.27 31.55
N ASN A 339 -6.44 -0.92 31.42
CA ASN A 339 -7.56 -0.48 30.58
C ASN A 339 -7.30 -0.39 29.07
N GLN A 340 -6.17 -0.90 28.58
CA GLN A 340 -5.90 -1.00 27.15
C GLN A 340 -6.28 -2.38 26.59
N GLN A 341 -6.59 -2.40 25.29
CA GLN A 341 -6.88 -3.60 24.51
C GLN A 341 -5.78 -3.80 23.48
N CYS A 342 -5.41 -5.05 23.22
CA CYS A 342 -4.40 -5.37 22.22
C CYS A 342 -5.06 -5.60 20.86
N ILE A 343 -4.48 -5.05 19.79
CA ILE A 343 -4.97 -5.27 18.43
C ILE A 343 -3.79 -5.61 17.53
N VAL A 344 -3.89 -6.75 16.83
CA VAL A 344 -2.83 -7.20 15.92
C VAL A 344 -2.71 -6.28 14.72
N THR A 345 -3.83 -5.95 14.06
CA THR A 345 -3.81 -5.13 12.84
C THR A 345 -4.74 -3.92 12.89
N ALA A 346 -4.28 -2.78 12.36
CA ALA A 346 -5.10 -1.60 12.11
C ALA A 346 -4.83 -1.06 10.70
N GLN A 347 -5.51 -1.67 9.72
CA GLN A 347 -5.28 -1.37 8.32
C GLN A 347 -6.00 -0.07 7.92
N GLY A 348 -5.29 0.79 7.19
CA GLY A 348 -5.68 2.18 6.91
C GLY A 348 -6.21 2.45 5.51
N ARG A 349 -6.85 1.47 4.83
CA ARG A 349 -7.39 1.67 3.48
C ARG A 349 -8.60 2.60 3.51
N LYS A 350 -8.48 3.74 2.85
CA LYS A 350 -9.50 4.81 2.86
C LYS A 350 -10.45 4.76 1.67
N GLU A 351 -10.02 4.24 0.53
CA GLU A 351 -10.83 4.19 -0.69
C GLU A 351 -10.91 2.77 -1.24
N ILE A 352 -12.06 2.39 -1.80
CA ILE A 352 -12.30 1.03 -2.30
C ILE A 352 -11.36 0.66 -3.46
N GLN A 353 -10.96 1.66 -4.26
CA GLN A 353 -10.05 1.52 -5.40
C GLN A 353 -8.60 1.25 -5.00
N GLN A 354 -8.21 1.51 -3.74
CA GLN A 354 -6.85 1.22 -3.28
C GLN A 354 -6.60 -0.30 -3.25
N PRO A 355 -5.49 -0.79 -3.86
CA PRO A 355 -5.15 -2.21 -3.89
C PRO A 355 -4.52 -2.70 -2.57
N SER A 356 -4.31 -1.82 -1.60
CA SER A 356 -3.64 -2.10 -0.32
C SER A 356 -4.40 -3.06 0.60
N GLY A 357 -3.70 -3.63 1.58
CA GLY A 357 -4.26 -4.59 2.53
C GLY A 357 -3.16 -5.29 3.31
N ILE A 358 -3.51 -5.83 4.47
CA ILE A 358 -2.63 -6.68 5.28
C ILE A 358 -3.07 -8.13 5.13
N VAL A 359 -2.13 -9.00 4.76
CA VAL A 359 -2.34 -10.45 4.73
C VAL A 359 -1.37 -11.10 5.71
N ILE A 360 -1.90 -11.83 6.69
CA ILE A 360 -1.12 -12.72 7.56
C ILE A 360 -1.35 -14.15 7.05
N GLN A 361 -0.28 -14.79 6.58
CA GLN A 361 -0.34 -16.12 5.99
C GLN A 361 0.68 -17.05 6.64
N GLY A 362 0.22 -18.12 7.25
CA GLY A 362 1.12 -19.02 7.97
C GLY A 362 1.67 -18.40 9.26
N GLY A 363 2.46 -19.18 9.99
CA GLY A 363 3.01 -18.76 11.28
C GLY A 363 1.96 -18.77 12.40
N SER A 364 2.07 -17.81 13.33
CA SER A 364 1.32 -17.86 14.58
C SER A 364 1.04 -16.49 15.21
N ILE A 365 -0.14 -16.32 15.81
CA ILE A 365 -0.48 -15.22 16.72
C ILE A 365 -0.54 -15.81 18.14
N VAL A 366 0.34 -15.33 19.03
CA VAL A 366 0.58 -15.93 20.36
C VAL A 366 0.71 -14.86 21.44
N SER A 367 0.58 -15.28 22.70
CA SER A 367 0.83 -14.42 23.85
C SER A 367 2.30 -14.42 24.27
N ASP A 368 2.82 -13.26 24.66
CA ASP A 368 3.99 -13.18 25.55
C ASP A 368 3.64 -13.79 26.93
N PRO A 369 4.61 -14.40 27.64
CA PRO A 369 4.37 -14.97 28.97
C PRO A 369 3.68 -14.03 29.97
N GLU A 370 4.01 -12.73 29.96
CA GLU A 370 3.39 -11.75 30.86
C GLU A 370 1.94 -11.48 30.48
N PHE A 371 1.64 -11.41 29.18
CA PHE A 371 0.26 -11.26 28.69
C PHE A 371 -0.57 -12.50 28.97
N TYR A 372 0.03 -13.69 28.84
CA TYR A 372 -0.69 -14.95 28.99
C TYR A 372 -1.43 -15.04 30.33
N SER A 373 -0.82 -14.57 31.42
CA SER A 373 -1.44 -14.55 32.75
C SER A 373 -2.71 -13.69 32.86
N VAL A 374 -2.86 -12.68 32.01
CA VAL A 374 -3.94 -11.68 32.07
C VAL A 374 -4.80 -11.65 30.80
N ARG A 375 -4.61 -12.58 29.87
CA ARG A 375 -5.21 -12.57 28.52
C ARG A 375 -6.75 -12.60 28.47
N PHE A 376 -7.39 -13.06 29.56
CA PHE A 376 -8.85 -13.05 29.67
C PHE A 376 -9.39 -11.78 30.33
N GLU A 377 -8.53 -10.97 30.93
CA GLU A 377 -8.84 -9.65 31.49
C GLU A 377 -8.53 -8.55 30.47
N ASN A 378 -7.32 -8.58 29.90
CA ASN A 378 -6.91 -7.71 28.80
C ASN A 378 -7.26 -8.35 27.46
N LYS A 379 -8.35 -7.91 26.86
CA LYS A 379 -8.82 -8.45 25.57
C LYS A 379 -7.84 -8.17 24.43
N ALA A 380 -7.63 -9.16 23.56
CA ALA A 380 -6.91 -9.01 22.31
C ALA A 380 -7.80 -9.30 21.08
N TYR A 381 -7.58 -8.58 19.99
CA TYR A 381 -8.35 -8.68 18.74
C TYR A 381 -7.44 -8.81 17.53
N LEU A 382 -7.95 -9.45 16.48
CA LEU A 382 -7.25 -9.65 15.20
C LEU A 382 -7.10 -8.33 14.43
N ALA A 383 -8.16 -7.52 14.37
CA ALA A 383 -8.13 -6.26 13.65
C ALA A 383 -9.14 -5.23 14.16
N ARG A 384 -8.86 -3.94 13.87
CA ARG A 384 -9.83 -2.84 13.94
C ARG A 384 -9.69 -1.87 12.76
N PRO A 385 -10.78 -1.34 12.19
CA PRO A 385 -10.74 -0.61 10.91
C PRO A 385 -10.31 0.85 11.09
N TRP A 386 -9.00 1.12 11.01
CA TRP A 386 -8.49 2.50 11.16
C TRP A 386 -9.09 3.47 10.13
N LYS A 387 -9.34 3.00 8.90
CA LYS A 387 -10.07 3.76 7.87
C LYS A 387 -11.20 2.90 7.27
N ASN A 388 -12.17 3.55 6.62
CA ASN A 388 -13.47 2.97 6.24
C ASN A 388 -13.42 1.68 5.41
N TYR A 389 -12.41 1.50 4.56
CA TYR A 389 -12.29 0.30 3.72
C TYR A 389 -11.18 -0.64 4.18
N SER A 390 -10.82 -0.59 5.47
CA SER A 390 -9.79 -1.42 6.10
C SER A 390 -9.86 -2.86 5.61
N ARG A 391 -8.72 -3.43 5.21
CA ARG A 391 -8.64 -4.77 4.64
C ARG A 391 -7.56 -5.62 5.30
N THR A 392 -7.98 -6.64 6.03
CA THR A 392 -7.11 -7.62 6.70
C THR A 392 -7.58 -9.03 6.39
N ILE A 393 -6.65 -9.89 5.96
CA ILE A 393 -6.91 -11.31 5.72
C ILE A 393 -5.94 -12.12 6.58
N ILE A 394 -6.48 -13.05 7.38
CA ILE A 394 -5.68 -13.96 8.22
C ILE A 394 -5.97 -15.38 7.76
N MET A 395 -4.97 -16.05 7.21
CA MET A 395 -5.15 -17.38 6.63
C MET A 395 -4.03 -18.34 6.97
N ASP A 396 -4.36 -19.63 7.06
CA ASP A 396 -3.40 -20.70 7.38
C ASP A 396 -2.56 -20.46 8.64
N THR A 397 -3.09 -19.67 9.58
CA THR A 397 -2.35 -19.16 10.74
C THR A 397 -2.79 -19.87 12.01
N TYR A 398 -1.85 -20.21 12.90
CA TYR A 398 -2.17 -20.66 14.25
C TYR A 398 -2.56 -19.47 15.13
N ILE A 399 -3.74 -19.52 15.75
CA ILE A 399 -4.25 -18.47 16.63
C ILE A 399 -4.43 -19.10 18.02
N ASP A 400 -3.63 -18.65 18.98
CA ASP A 400 -3.70 -19.08 20.38
C ASP A 400 -4.98 -18.54 21.08
N ASP A 401 -5.23 -18.93 22.32
CA ASP A 401 -6.50 -18.70 23.04
C ASP A 401 -6.69 -17.26 23.54
N LEU A 402 -5.76 -16.36 23.18
CA LEU A 402 -5.72 -14.97 23.61
C LEU A 402 -6.72 -14.05 22.89
N ILE A 403 -7.17 -14.45 21.68
CA ILE A 403 -8.04 -13.62 20.86
C ILE A 403 -9.47 -13.74 21.37
N ASP A 404 -10.08 -12.60 21.70
CA ASP A 404 -11.47 -12.52 22.13
C ASP A 404 -12.39 -13.15 21.07
N ALA A 405 -13.46 -13.79 21.52
CA ALA A 405 -14.39 -14.52 20.66
C ALA A 405 -15.02 -13.63 19.57
N ASP A 406 -15.21 -12.34 19.85
CA ASP A 406 -15.66 -11.32 18.89
C ASP A 406 -14.70 -11.21 17.68
N GLY A 407 -13.41 -11.46 17.91
CA GLY A 407 -12.31 -11.47 16.93
C GLY A 407 -11.89 -10.09 16.43
N TYR A 408 -12.83 -9.16 16.29
CA TYR A 408 -12.59 -7.82 15.76
C TYR A 408 -13.17 -6.74 16.68
N LEU A 409 -12.51 -5.57 16.72
CA LEU A 409 -12.93 -4.42 17.51
C LEU A 409 -13.34 -3.26 16.58
N PRO A 410 -14.47 -2.57 16.81
CA PRO A 410 -14.83 -1.43 15.98
C PRO A 410 -13.87 -0.27 16.23
N TRP A 411 -13.65 0.56 15.21
CA TRP A 411 -12.88 1.80 15.41
C TRP A 411 -13.75 2.84 16.11
N GLN A 412 -13.22 3.45 17.17
CA GLN A 412 -13.91 4.49 17.91
C GLN A 412 -13.48 5.87 17.41
N GLY A 413 -14.32 6.49 16.58
CA GLY A 413 -14.14 7.86 16.13
C GLY A 413 -14.91 8.86 17.00
N LEU A 414 -14.75 10.16 16.72
CA LEU A 414 -15.49 11.24 17.39
C LEU A 414 -17.01 11.13 17.21
N GLU A 415 -17.44 10.62 16.05
CA GLU A 415 -18.86 10.42 15.69
C GLU A 415 -19.39 9.05 16.12
N GLY A 416 -18.55 8.23 16.78
CA GLY A 416 -18.88 6.89 17.25
C GLY A 416 -18.18 5.76 16.48
N PRO A 417 -18.65 4.51 16.66
CA PRO A 417 -18.11 3.33 15.99
C PRO A 417 -18.20 3.43 14.46
N SER A 418 -17.13 3.10 13.75
CA SER A 418 -17.07 3.19 12.28
C SER A 418 -16.31 2.03 11.62
N GLY A 419 -16.50 1.87 10.30
CA GLY A 419 -15.79 0.90 9.46
C GLY A 419 -16.37 -0.52 9.46
N MET A 420 -17.37 -0.83 10.29
CA MET A 420 -17.95 -2.17 10.38
C MET A 420 -18.61 -2.63 9.07
N ASP A 421 -19.28 -1.71 8.35
CA ASP A 421 -20.05 -2.08 7.16
C ASP A 421 -19.22 -2.18 5.88
N THR A 422 -18.08 -1.49 5.83
CA THR A 422 -17.28 -1.29 4.62
C THR A 422 -15.89 -1.93 4.68
N CYS A 423 -15.45 -2.41 5.85
CA CYS A 423 -14.20 -3.17 5.96
C CYS A 423 -14.27 -4.52 5.21
N PHE A 424 -13.10 -5.10 4.96
CA PHE A 424 -12.95 -6.45 4.42
C PHE A 424 -12.06 -7.26 5.37
N TYR A 425 -12.69 -7.94 6.33
CA TYR A 425 -12.02 -8.85 7.24
C TYR A 425 -12.38 -10.30 6.96
N ALA A 426 -11.37 -11.15 6.87
CA ALA A 426 -11.55 -12.54 6.52
C ALA A 426 -10.58 -13.47 7.23
N GLU A 427 -11.12 -14.62 7.66
CA GLU A 427 -10.37 -15.73 8.23
C GLU A 427 -10.53 -16.99 7.37
N TYR A 428 -9.42 -17.56 6.91
CA TYR A 428 -9.42 -18.76 6.06
C TYR A 428 -8.46 -19.82 6.58
N HIS A 429 -9.01 -20.97 7.00
CA HIS A 429 -8.22 -22.14 7.38
C HIS A 429 -7.19 -21.89 8.52
N ASN A 430 -7.54 -20.98 9.43
CA ASN A 430 -6.81 -20.80 10.68
C ASN A 430 -7.04 -22.01 11.59
N ILE A 431 -6.06 -22.28 12.46
CA ILE A 431 -6.09 -23.35 13.44
C ILE A 431 -5.78 -22.82 14.84
N GLY A 432 -5.99 -23.63 15.87
CA GLY A 432 -5.72 -23.25 17.26
C GLY A 432 -6.98 -22.84 18.02
N PRO A 433 -6.88 -22.68 19.34
CA PRO A 433 -8.04 -22.42 20.18
C PRO A 433 -8.70 -21.05 19.91
N GLY A 434 -7.96 -20.02 19.48
CA GLY A 434 -8.52 -18.71 19.12
C GLY A 434 -9.14 -18.63 17.73
N SER A 435 -9.08 -19.71 16.94
CA SER A 435 -9.59 -19.71 15.55
C SER A 435 -11.08 -20.07 15.42
N ASP A 436 -11.80 -20.30 16.52
CA ASP A 436 -13.25 -20.53 16.46
C ASP A 436 -13.97 -19.26 16.00
N LYS A 437 -14.74 -19.38 14.93
CA LYS A 437 -15.49 -18.29 14.31
C LYS A 437 -16.94 -18.21 14.77
N SER A 438 -17.41 -19.16 15.59
CA SER A 438 -18.83 -19.31 15.96
C SER A 438 -19.43 -18.08 16.64
N LYS A 439 -18.60 -17.28 17.32
CA LYS A 439 -18.97 -16.08 18.07
C LYS A 439 -18.42 -14.77 17.51
N ARG A 440 -17.78 -14.81 16.34
CA ARG A 440 -17.27 -13.58 15.70
C ARG A 440 -18.39 -12.57 15.50
N VAL A 441 -18.03 -11.29 15.55
CA VAL A 441 -18.94 -10.19 15.21
C VAL A 441 -19.61 -10.40 13.86
N LYS A 442 -20.85 -9.92 13.71
CA LYS A 442 -21.70 -10.14 12.52
C LYS A 442 -21.74 -8.93 11.58
N TRP A 443 -20.66 -8.17 11.48
CA TRP A 443 -20.62 -6.97 10.64
C TRP A 443 -20.71 -7.32 9.16
N ALA A 444 -21.25 -6.41 8.33
CA ALA A 444 -21.30 -6.61 6.88
C ALA A 444 -19.88 -6.72 6.27
N GLY A 445 -18.88 -6.12 6.91
CA GLY A 445 -17.47 -6.22 6.51
C GLY A 445 -16.75 -7.52 6.92
N ILE A 446 -17.44 -8.51 7.50
CA ILE A 446 -16.87 -9.85 7.77
C ILE A 446 -17.18 -10.79 6.60
N TRP A 447 -16.12 -11.26 5.93
CA TRP A 447 -16.19 -12.06 4.72
C TRP A 447 -15.79 -13.52 4.96
N ASN A 448 -16.59 -14.43 4.43
CA ASN A 448 -16.26 -15.85 4.37
C ASN A 448 -15.58 -16.18 3.04
N LEU A 449 -14.31 -16.53 3.08
CA LEU A 449 -13.55 -16.91 1.90
C LEU A 449 -13.70 -18.41 1.60
N ASN A 450 -13.89 -18.74 0.32
CA ASN A 450 -13.66 -20.08 -0.20
C ASN A 450 -12.21 -20.19 -0.74
N SER A 451 -11.80 -21.39 -1.15
CA SER A 451 -10.45 -21.63 -1.68
C SER A 451 -10.09 -20.79 -2.90
N LYS A 452 -11.05 -20.46 -3.77
CA LYS A 452 -10.81 -19.61 -4.95
C LYS A 452 -10.59 -18.16 -4.53
N ALA A 453 -11.39 -17.66 -3.58
CA ALA A 453 -11.27 -16.31 -3.04
C ALA A 453 -9.96 -16.13 -2.26
N ALA A 454 -9.58 -17.08 -1.41
CA ALA A 454 -8.33 -17.04 -0.65
C ALA A 454 -7.07 -16.92 -1.53
N ARG A 455 -7.06 -17.58 -2.70
CA ARG A 455 -5.94 -17.51 -3.66
C ARG A 455 -5.65 -16.12 -4.20
N TRP A 456 -6.65 -15.23 -4.24
CA TRP A 456 -6.43 -13.84 -4.64
C TRP A 456 -5.55 -13.07 -3.66
N PHE A 457 -5.47 -13.50 -2.40
CA PHE A 457 -4.64 -12.89 -1.36
C PHE A 457 -3.26 -13.54 -1.22
N SER A 458 -2.89 -14.47 -2.11
CA SER A 458 -1.55 -15.08 -2.12
C SER A 458 -0.47 -14.11 -2.63
N PRO A 459 0.82 -14.30 -2.29
CA PRO A 459 1.89 -13.43 -2.76
C PRO A 459 1.96 -13.25 -4.27
N SER A 460 1.74 -14.32 -5.04
CA SER A 460 1.78 -14.26 -6.52
C SER A 460 0.66 -13.39 -7.11
N LYS A 461 -0.50 -13.28 -6.46
CA LYS A 461 -1.68 -12.57 -6.98
C LYS A 461 -1.89 -11.21 -6.35
N PHE A 462 -1.76 -11.12 -5.03
CA PHE A 462 -1.98 -9.88 -4.31
C PHE A 462 -0.76 -8.96 -4.41
N PHE A 463 0.44 -9.51 -4.23
CA PHE A 463 1.68 -8.74 -4.12
C PHE A 463 2.57 -8.84 -5.36
N HIS A 464 2.14 -9.61 -6.36
CA HIS A 464 2.91 -9.93 -7.57
C HIS A 464 4.34 -10.38 -7.23
N GLY A 465 4.47 -11.19 -6.17
CA GLY A 465 5.76 -11.55 -5.59
C GLY A 465 6.72 -12.25 -6.56
N THR A 466 6.18 -13.00 -7.53
CA THR A 466 6.96 -13.66 -8.60
C THR A 466 7.79 -12.68 -9.43
N ASP A 467 7.33 -11.44 -9.57
CA ASP A 467 8.00 -10.43 -10.40
C ASP A 467 9.32 -9.92 -9.81
N TRP A 468 9.51 -10.04 -8.50
CA TRP A 468 10.62 -9.34 -7.83
C TRP A 468 11.20 -10.06 -6.59
N ILE A 469 10.41 -10.85 -5.84
CA ILE A 469 10.89 -11.55 -4.64
C ILE A 469 11.89 -12.64 -5.02
N GLU A 470 11.63 -13.39 -6.09
CA GLU A 470 12.54 -14.46 -6.56
C GLU A 470 13.96 -13.95 -6.80
N VAL A 471 14.09 -12.75 -7.39
CA VAL A 471 15.37 -12.10 -7.70
C VAL A 471 16.13 -11.70 -6.42
N THR A 472 15.42 -11.50 -5.31
CA THR A 472 16.06 -11.23 -4.02
C THR A 472 16.73 -12.46 -3.40
N GLY A 473 16.29 -13.66 -3.78
CA GLY A 473 16.71 -14.94 -3.19
C GLY A 473 16.05 -15.26 -1.84
N ILE A 474 15.20 -14.36 -1.31
CA ILE A 474 14.44 -14.57 -0.07
C ILE A 474 13.44 -15.71 -0.29
N PRO A 475 13.43 -16.73 0.59
CA PRO A 475 12.44 -17.80 0.52
C PRO A 475 11.03 -17.25 0.75
N TYR A 476 10.07 -17.62 -0.10
CA TYR A 476 8.66 -17.27 0.06
C TYR A 476 7.76 -18.34 -0.58
N PHE A 477 6.49 -18.38 -0.19
CA PHE A 477 5.53 -19.31 -0.77
C PHE A 477 4.55 -18.57 -1.69
N PRO A 478 4.56 -18.78 -3.01
CA PRO A 478 3.84 -17.92 -3.96
C PRO A 478 2.30 -18.08 -3.90
N GLY A 479 1.79 -19.21 -3.41
CA GLY A 479 0.36 -19.55 -3.46
C GLY A 479 -0.31 -19.71 -2.10
N VAL A 480 -1.48 -20.34 -2.10
CA VAL A 480 -2.13 -20.90 -0.90
C VAL A 480 -1.90 -22.41 -0.94
N PRO A 481 -1.34 -23.04 0.11
CA PRO A 481 -1.07 -24.48 0.12
C PRO A 481 -2.32 -25.32 -0.17
N LYS A 482 -2.15 -26.47 -0.84
CA LYS A 482 -3.24 -27.45 -0.98
C LYS A 482 -3.39 -28.22 0.33
N HIS A 483 -4.54 -28.10 0.99
CA HIS A 483 -4.83 -28.87 2.19
C HIS A 483 -5.54 -30.18 1.85
N HIS A 484 -5.00 -31.31 2.29
CA HIS A 484 -5.71 -32.59 2.22
C HIS A 484 -6.56 -32.73 3.47
N ARG A 485 -7.89 -32.81 3.28
CA ARG A 485 -8.84 -33.06 4.38
C ARG A 485 -8.39 -34.33 5.10
N HIS A 486 -8.20 -34.24 6.42
CA HIS A 486 -7.79 -35.31 7.35
C HIS A 486 -6.29 -35.59 7.48
N LYS A 487 -5.65 -34.78 8.33
CA LYS A 487 -4.70 -35.14 9.42
C LYS A 487 -3.95 -33.86 9.76
N LYS A 488 -3.95 -33.45 11.04
CA LYS A 488 -3.14 -32.36 11.63
C LYS A 488 -2.15 -31.76 10.62
N THR A 489 -2.63 -30.85 9.77
CA THR A 489 -1.76 -30.17 8.80
C THR A 489 -1.11 -29.04 9.57
N ILE A 490 -0.20 -29.41 10.48
CA ILE A 490 0.91 -28.52 10.77
C ILE A 490 1.59 -28.41 9.41
N LEU A 491 1.45 -27.27 8.76
CA LEU A 491 2.23 -26.98 7.57
C LEU A 491 3.68 -27.22 7.99
N ASN A 492 4.33 -28.22 7.38
CA ASN A 492 5.76 -28.44 7.55
C ASN A 492 6.45 -27.25 6.90
N TRP A 493 6.62 -26.18 7.65
CA TRP A 493 7.47 -25.04 7.31
C TRP A 493 8.94 -25.41 7.59
N GLN A 494 9.38 -26.58 7.11
CA GLN A 494 10.76 -27.03 7.17
C GLN A 494 11.53 -26.52 5.96
#